data_AF-A0A6I8UQP1-F1
#
_entry.id   AF-A0A6I8UQP1-F1
#
_cell.length_a   1.000
_cell.length_b   1.000
_cell.length_c   1.000
_cell.angle_alpha   90.00
_cell.angle_beta   90.00
_cell.angle_gamma   90.00
#
_symmetry.space_group_name_H-M   'P 1'
#
loop_
_entity.id
_entity.type
_entity.pdbx_description
1 polymer ?
#
loop_
_entity_poly.entity_id
_entity_poly.type
_entity_poly.pdbx_seq_one_letter_code
_entity_poly.pdbx_strand_id
1 'polypeptide(L)'
;MSANPDNDNFNADELVAPEWLNGQFITKVLSEHEKAPELKVTGLHFSPASAKGDHYASVMFRVKAEYTTRKGASIKSLIIKTMPEQEGHKKDMLGDSPIFKTEIGMYSKVLPEFESILRNAGDDAKLYVDCIYHSLEPRQVMIFEDLVEMGYTVIRDRELNLDEVRSVYSKLAKWHAASFKVQNEQPTVLKGYTTGLFEMPKFLEEVFIGTGIPFFLELLDKEPELRKYKPYFESIKGDFLQRLKKEWTQMRQNPKPDQYYVLCHGDFHLRNMMFKHNKQTGVFEDCMLLDFQICSISPLTIDLIYSIYMLMEPQQRWDHWEDLLKHYFSVLVGTLKKIGYKGEMPTEDGLWQRLHQQKYYHFLLISTFLPLMWALREDGTDFGDLLQNDEKRRNCSFLQGYVKDITILLPRLDQLGYFKQT
;
A
#
# COMPACT_ATOMS: atom_id res chain seq x y z
N MET A 1 -6.79 -33.02 21.01
CA MET A 1 -6.53 -31.66 20.50
C MET A 1 -5.27 -31.74 19.64
N SER A 2 -5.42 -32.18 18.40
CA SER A 2 -4.33 -32.15 17.41
C SER A 2 -4.35 -30.77 16.77
N ALA A 3 -3.29 -29.99 16.96
CA ALA A 3 -3.08 -28.75 16.21
C ALA A 3 -3.13 -29.10 14.71
N ASN A 4 -3.99 -28.42 13.97
CA ASN A 4 -4.09 -28.57 12.53
C ASN A 4 -2.83 -27.91 11.93
N PRO A 5 -1.99 -28.62 11.16
CA PRO A 5 -0.71 -28.10 10.68
C PRO A 5 -0.81 -26.88 9.74
N ASP A 6 -2.02 -26.50 9.31
CA ASP A 6 -2.28 -25.30 8.51
C ASP A 6 -2.39 -24.00 9.33
N ASN A 7 -2.49 -24.06 10.66
CA ASN A 7 -2.72 -22.87 11.50
C ASN A 7 -1.50 -21.93 11.59
N ASP A 8 -0.28 -22.40 11.29
CA ASP A 8 0.94 -21.58 11.41
C ASP A 8 1.09 -20.55 10.26
N ASN A 9 0.34 -20.74 9.16
CA ASN A 9 0.38 -19.88 7.98
C ASN A 9 -0.57 -18.68 8.06
N PHE A 10 -1.36 -18.56 9.13
CA PHE A 10 -2.41 -17.54 9.30
C PHE A 10 -2.25 -16.77 10.61
N ASN A 11 -2.80 -15.56 10.68
CA ASN A 11 -2.84 -14.80 11.93
C ASN A 11 -3.84 -15.47 12.90
N ALA A 12 -3.50 -15.56 14.18
CA ALA A 12 -4.31 -16.28 15.17
C ALA A 12 -5.72 -15.67 15.37
N ASP A 13 -5.85 -14.36 15.16
CA ASP A 13 -7.10 -13.60 15.20
C ASP A 13 -8.00 -13.84 13.96
N GLU A 14 -7.49 -14.50 12.91
CA GLU A 14 -8.24 -14.84 11.68
C GLU A 14 -8.77 -16.28 11.66
N LEU A 15 -8.41 -17.11 12.64
CA LEU A 15 -8.77 -18.54 12.67
C LEU A 15 -10.23 -18.79 13.07
N VAL A 16 -10.83 -17.89 13.85
CA VAL A 16 -12.19 -18.03 14.37
C VAL A 16 -12.96 -16.73 14.13
N ALA A 17 -13.99 -16.80 13.30
CA ALA A 17 -14.86 -15.65 13.05
C ALA A 17 -15.66 -15.29 14.32
N PRO A 18 -15.82 -13.99 14.63
CA PRO A 18 -16.60 -13.54 15.78
C PRO A 18 -18.09 -13.87 15.66
N GLU A 19 -18.77 -14.08 16.78
CA GLU A 19 -20.18 -14.55 16.82
C GLU A 19 -21.19 -13.63 16.11
N TRP A 20 -20.88 -12.34 16.01
CA TRP A 20 -21.73 -11.37 15.32
C TRP A 20 -21.68 -11.52 13.79
N LEU A 21 -20.62 -12.13 13.23
CA LEU A 21 -20.50 -12.52 11.82
C LEU A 21 -21.27 -13.82 11.56
N ASN A 22 -22.59 -13.75 11.64
CA ASN A 22 -23.48 -14.90 11.50
C ASN A 22 -24.45 -14.78 10.33
N GLY A 23 -25.28 -15.82 10.13
CA GLY A 23 -26.24 -15.90 9.03
C GLY A 23 -27.23 -14.74 8.96
N GLN A 24 -27.63 -14.16 10.09
CA GLN A 24 -28.55 -13.01 10.11
C GLN A 24 -27.87 -11.76 9.54
N PHE A 25 -26.64 -11.49 9.99
CA PHE A 25 -25.85 -10.36 9.50
C PHE A 25 -25.56 -10.48 8.01
N ILE A 26 -25.06 -11.65 7.55
CA ILE A 26 -24.77 -11.87 6.12
C ILE A 26 -26.05 -11.84 5.27
N THR A 27 -27.19 -12.32 5.78
CA THR A 27 -28.48 -12.21 5.09
C THR A 27 -28.84 -10.74 4.86
N LYS A 28 -28.71 -9.89 5.88
CA LYS A 28 -28.97 -8.45 5.74
C LYS A 28 -28.10 -7.84 4.64
N VAL A 29 -26.79 -8.05 4.71
CA VAL A 29 -25.81 -7.53 3.74
C VAL A 29 -26.16 -7.98 2.32
N LEU A 30 -26.34 -9.28 2.10
CA LEU A 30 -26.62 -9.81 0.77
C LEU A 30 -27.99 -9.41 0.24
N SER A 31 -29.00 -9.31 1.11
CA SER A 31 -30.34 -8.88 0.68
C SER A 31 -30.37 -7.45 0.13
N GLU A 32 -29.59 -6.55 0.74
CA GLU A 32 -29.43 -5.16 0.28
C GLU A 32 -28.62 -5.10 -1.02
N HIS A 33 -27.48 -5.80 -1.06
CA HIS A 33 -26.58 -5.80 -2.22
C HIS A 33 -27.22 -6.43 -3.48
N GLU A 34 -27.84 -7.60 -3.33
CA GLU A 34 -28.52 -8.32 -4.43
C GLU A 34 -29.89 -7.69 -4.79
N LYS A 35 -30.34 -6.69 -4.01
CA LYS A 35 -31.69 -6.09 -4.12
C LYS A 35 -32.79 -7.15 -4.03
N ALA A 36 -32.61 -8.12 -3.13
CA ALA A 36 -33.45 -9.30 -2.94
C ALA A 36 -33.87 -9.40 -1.46
N PRO A 37 -34.93 -8.69 -1.02
CA PRO A 37 -35.33 -8.67 0.39
C PRO A 37 -35.79 -10.04 0.91
N GLU A 38 -36.15 -10.97 0.03
CA GLU A 38 -36.51 -12.34 0.39
C GLU A 38 -35.31 -13.30 0.52
N LEU A 39 -34.09 -12.82 0.26
CA LEU A 39 -32.88 -13.61 0.34
C LEU A 39 -32.75 -14.28 1.70
N LYS A 40 -32.38 -15.56 1.71
CA LYS A 40 -32.08 -16.31 2.94
C LYS A 40 -30.74 -17.00 2.80
N VAL A 41 -29.82 -16.74 3.73
CA VAL A 41 -28.58 -17.51 3.86
C VAL A 41 -28.91 -18.88 4.44
N THR A 42 -28.43 -19.93 3.76
CA THR A 42 -28.63 -21.33 4.13
C THR A 42 -27.37 -21.98 4.70
N GLY A 43 -26.20 -21.44 4.38
CA GLY A 43 -24.90 -21.94 4.83
C GLY A 43 -23.83 -20.86 4.82
N LEU A 44 -22.92 -20.91 5.80
CA LEU A 44 -21.75 -20.04 5.88
C LEU A 44 -20.52 -20.90 6.17
N HIS A 45 -19.47 -20.73 5.38
CA HIS A 45 -18.18 -21.36 5.59
C HIS A 45 -17.09 -20.29 5.68
N PHE A 46 -16.54 -20.11 6.88
CA PHE A 46 -15.47 -19.15 7.15
C PHE A 46 -14.10 -19.79 7.03
N SER A 47 -13.15 -19.01 6.55
CA SER A 47 -11.72 -19.35 6.46
C SER A 47 -10.90 -18.06 6.58
N PRO A 48 -9.61 -18.12 6.96
CA PRO A 48 -8.72 -16.97 6.85
C PRO A 48 -8.64 -16.44 5.42
N ALA A 49 -8.59 -15.12 5.24
CA ALA A 49 -8.51 -14.50 3.91
C ALA A 49 -7.08 -14.13 3.49
N SER A 50 -6.18 -13.91 4.43
CA SER A 50 -4.83 -13.41 4.20
C SER A 50 -3.77 -14.37 4.76
N ALA A 51 -2.55 -14.35 4.25
CA ALA A 51 -1.47 -15.12 4.86
C ALA A 51 -0.88 -14.33 6.03
N LYS A 52 -0.25 -15.04 6.97
CA LYS A 52 0.46 -14.43 8.09
C LYS A 52 1.47 -13.37 7.60
N GLY A 53 1.45 -12.20 8.23
CA GLY A 53 2.31 -11.06 7.87
C GLY A 53 1.73 -10.11 6.82
N ASP A 54 0.64 -10.46 6.13
CA ASP A 54 -0.11 -9.51 5.31
C ASP A 54 -1.16 -8.74 6.15
N HIS A 55 -1.61 -7.59 5.64
CA HIS A 55 -2.67 -6.77 6.23
C HIS A 55 -2.55 -6.57 7.75
N TYR A 56 -1.35 -6.23 8.21
CA TYR A 56 -0.96 -6.11 9.62
C TYR A 56 -1.95 -5.33 10.50
N ALA A 57 -2.63 -4.34 9.91
CA ALA A 57 -3.54 -3.44 10.60
C ALA A 57 -5.00 -3.93 10.73
N SER A 58 -5.35 -5.11 10.23
CA SER A 58 -6.72 -5.61 10.26
C SER A 58 -6.81 -7.13 10.44
N VAL A 59 -8.02 -7.62 10.69
CA VAL A 59 -8.36 -9.05 10.69
C VAL A 59 -9.21 -9.32 9.45
N MET A 60 -8.84 -10.33 8.66
CA MET A 60 -9.54 -10.65 7.42
C MET A 60 -10.08 -12.08 7.39
N PHE A 61 -11.37 -12.21 7.08
CA PHE A 61 -12.05 -13.50 6.89
C PHE A 61 -12.55 -13.63 5.45
N ARG A 62 -12.43 -14.83 4.89
CA ARG A 62 -13.15 -15.23 3.68
C ARG A 62 -14.38 -16.02 4.09
N VAL A 63 -15.55 -15.65 3.56
CA VAL A 63 -16.79 -16.40 3.75
C VAL A 63 -17.35 -16.87 2.42
N LYS A 64 -17.60 -18.17 2.30
CA LYS A 64 -18.47 -18.71 1.25
C LYS A 64 -19.89 -18.76 1.79
N ALA A 65 -20.74 -17.88 1.27
CA ALA A 65 -22.13 -17.76 1.66
C ALA A 65 -23.03 -18.46 0.64
N GLU A 66 -23.74 -19.48 1.11
CA GLU A 66 -24.80 -20.15 0.35
C GLU A 66 -26.13 -19.49 0.69
N TYR A 67 -26.90 -19.11 -0.33
CA TYR A 67 -28.17 -18.42 -0.13
C TYR A 67 -29.20 -18.74 -1.21
N THR A 68 -30.45 -18.55 -0.88
CA THR A 68 -31.58 -18.70 -1.81
C THR A 68 -32.26 -17.36 -2.07
N THR A 69 -32.62 -17.11 -3.33
CA THR A 69 -33.48 -15.99 -3.77
C THR A 69 -34.65 -16.54 -4.58
N ARG A 70 -35.54 -15.67 -5.09
CA ARG A 70 -36.55 -16.09 -6.08
C ARG A 70 -35.97 -16.74 -7.34
N LYS A 71 -34.69 -16.50 -7.65
CA LYS A 71 -34.00 -17.07 -8.81
C LYS A 71 -33.44 -18.48 -8.55
N GLY A 72 -33.50 -18.96 -7.30
CA GLY A 72 -32.95 -20.24 -6.88
C GLY A 72 -31.80 -20.09 -5.88
N ALA A 73 -31.05 -21.19 -5.70
CA ALA A 73 -29.89 -21.25 -4.83
C ALA A 73 -28.64 -20.71 -5.55
N SER A 74 -27.82 -19.96 -4.82
CA SER A 74 -26.57 -19.35 -5.28
C SER A 74 -25.50 -19.43 -4.19
N ILE A 75 -24.24 -19.27 -4.59
CA ILE A 75 -23.09 -19.21 -3.69
C ILE A 75 -22.29 -17.96 -4.06
N LYS A 76 -21.87 -17.18 -3.06
CA LYS A 76 -20.96 -16.03 -3.24
C LYS A 76 -19.80 -16.12 -2.24
N SER A 77 -18.57 -15.95 -2.73
CA SER A 77 -17.40 -15.78 -1.87
C SER A 77 -17.19 -14.29 -1.58
N LEU A 78 -16.94 -13.95 -0.33
CA LEU A 78 -16.77 -12.58 0.15
C LEU A 78 -15.54 -12.49 1.04
N ILE A 79 -14.91 -11.32 1.02
CA ILE A 79 -13.81 -10.97 1.92
C ILE A 79 -14.32 -9.95 2.94
N ILE A 80 -14.17 -10.24 4.22
CA ILE A 80 -14.60 -9.41 5.34
C ILE A 80 -13.35 -8.87 6.02
N LYS A 81 -13.22 -7.55 6.11
CA LYS A 81 -12.15 -6.85 6.85
C LYS A 81 -12.76 -6.20 8.09
N THR A 82 -12.19 -6.49 9.26
CA THR A 82 -12.62 -5.93 10.55
C THR A 82 -11.43 -5.47 11.36
N MET A 83 -11.66 -4.57 12.31
CA MET A 83 -10.63 -4.22 13.30
C MET A 83 -10.43 -5.37 14.30
N PRO A 84 -9.20 -5.56 14.82
CA PRO A 84 -8.96 -6.50 15.91
C PRO A 84 -9.80 -6.14 17.15
N GLU A 85 -10.62 -7.09 17.64
CA GLU A 85 -11.38 -6.91 18.90
C GLU A 85 -10.51 -7.23 20.14
N GLN A 86 -9.46 -8.04 19.98
CA GLN A 86 -8.57 -8.48 21.06
C GLN A 86 -7.60 -7.36 21.50
N GLU A 87 -7.30 -7.30 22.79
CA GLU A 87 -6.29 -6.36 23.32
C GLU A 87 -4.87 -6.75 22.89
N GLY A 88 -4.02 -5.75 22.61
CA GLY A 88 -2.62 -5.95 22.20
C GLY A 88 -2.08 -4.82 21.33
N HIS A 89 -0.83 -4.96 20.89
CA HIS A 89 -0.08 -3.94 20.13
C HIS A 89 -0.84 -3.40 18.91
N LYS A 90 -1.55 -4.25 18.15
CA LYS A 90 -2.37 -3.83 17.00
C LYS A 90 -3.50 -2.89 17.43
N LYS A 91 -4.21 -3.20 18.52
CA LYS A 91 -5.29 -2.35 19.05
C LYS A 91 -4.72 -1.04 19.62
N ASP A 92 -3.56 -1.07 20.27
CA ASP A 92 -2.92 0.12 20.83
C ASP A 92 -2.39 1.08 19.76
N MET A 93 -1.89 0.56 18.63
CA MET A 93 -1.48 1.36 17.47
C MET A 93 -2.67 1.96 16.71
N LEU A 94 -3.81 1.25 16.67
CA LEU A 94 -4.89 1.54 15.72
C LEU A 94 -6.20 2.02 16.36
N GLY A 95 -6.35 1.94 17.69
CA GLY A 95 -7.62 2.11 18.40
C GLY A 95 -8.33 3.44 18.16
N ASP A 96 -7.58 4.54 18.06
CA ASP A 96 -8.09 5.88 17.72
C ASP A 96 -7.75 6.30 16.27
N SER A 97 -7.22 5.38 15.46
CA SER A 97 -6.68 5.71 14.15
C SER A 97 -7.80 5.91 13.12
N PRO A 98 -7.72 6.98 12.28
CA PRO A 98 -8.72 7.24 11.25
C PRO A 98 -8.61 6.29 10.05
N ILE A 99 -7.73 5.28 10.07
CA ILE A 99 -7.43 4.40 8.93
C ILE A 99 -8.69 3.74 8.35
N PHE A 100 -9.57 3.19 9.19
CA PHE A 100 -10.76 2.49 8.73
C PHE A 100 -11.79 3.46 8.14
N LYS A 101 -11.92 4.64 8.76
CA LYS A 101 -12.77 5.73 8.25
C LYS A 101 -12.26 6.25 6.90
N THR A 102 -10.93 6.33 6.75
CA THR A 102 -10.26 6.73 5.51
C THR A 102 -10.57 5.71 4.42
N GLU A 103 -10.36 4.42 4.70
CA GLU A 103 -10.61 3.33 3.75
C GLU A 103 -12.08 3.26 3.33
N ILE A 104 -13.03 3.36 4.27
CA ILE A 104 -14.46 3.45 3.94
C ILE A 104 -14.74 4.64 3.03
N GLY A 105 -14.16 5.81 3.32
CA GLY A 105 -14.30 6.99 2.47
C GLY A 105 -13.77 6.77 1.05
N MET A 106 -12.68 6.01 0.92
CA MET A 106 -12.09 5.65 -0.37
C MET A 106 -13.07 4.81 -1.18
N TYR A 107 -13.55 3.69 -0.62
CA TYR A 107 -14.45 2.78 -1.34
C TYR A 107 -15.85 3.36 -1.59
N SER A 108 -16.38 4.15 -0.67
CA SER A 108 -17.76 4.67 -0.78
C SER A 108 -17.89 5.94 -1.61
N LYS A 109 -16.81 6.71 -1.80
CA LYS A 109 -16.88 8.03 -2.43
C LYS A 109 -15.76 8.31 -3.43
N VAL A 110 -14.51 8.17 -3.03
CA VAL A 110 -13.37 8.66 -3.85
C VAL A 110 -13.10 7.75 -5.04
N LEU A 111 -12.99 6.45 -4.80
CA LEU A 111 -12.69 5.46 -5.82
C LEU A 111 -13.79 5.35 -6.89
N PRO A 112 -15.10 5.34 -6.54
CA PRO A 112 -16.16 5.44 -7.52
C PRO A 112 -16.05 6.70 -8.41
N GLU A 113 -15.69 7.84 -7.81
CA GLU A 113 -15.51 9.09 -8.56
C GLU A 113 -14.30 9.03 -9.50
N PHE A 114 -13.20 8.41 -9.07
CA PHE A 114 -12.02 8.22 -9.90
C PHE A 114 -12.33 7.34 -11.12
N GLU A 115 -12.96 6.18 -10.91
CA GLU A 115 -13.39 5.32 -12.01
C GLU A 115 -14.43 6.00 -12.91
N SER A 116 -15.32 6.83 -12.34
CA SER A 116 -16.29 7.63 -13.12
C SER A 116 -15.60 8.62 -14.06
N ILE A 117 -14.60 9.36 -13.55
CA ILE A 117 -13.80 10.29 -14.35
C ILE A 117 -13.10 9.58 -15.51
N LEU A 118 -12.48 8.43 -15.24
CA LEU A 118 -11.77 7.64 -16.25
C LEU A 118 -12.74 7.09 -17.31
N ARG A 119 -13.85 6.50 -16.88
CA ARG A 119 -14.88 5.92 -17.76
C ARG A 119 -15.54 6.97 -18.65
N ASN A 120 -15.80 8.18 -18.13
CA ASN A 120 -16.32 9.29 -18.92
C ASN A 120 -15.35 9.75 -20.02
N ALA A 121 -14.05 9.44 -19.88
CA ALA A 121 -13.03 9.67 -20.89
C ALA A 121 -12.76 8.43 -21.79
N GLY A 122 -13.58 7.38 -21.68
CA GLY A 122 -13.44 6.14 -22.44
C GLY A 122 -12.34 5.20 -21.94
N ASP A 123 -11.96 5.30 -20.66
CA ASP A 123 -11.01 4.41 -20.01
C ASP A 123 -11.70 3.57 -18.93
N ASP A 124 -11.90 2.28 -19.21
CA ASP A 124 -12.60 1.34 -18.32
C ASP A 124 -11.67 0.69 -17.27
N ALA A 125 -10.55 1.33 -16.93
CA ALA A 125 -9.66 0.83 -15.89
C ALA A 125 -10.39 0.67 -14.55
N LYS A 126 -10.41 -0.58 -14.04
CA LYS A 126 -10.85 -0.88 -12.68
C LYS A 126 -9.68 -0.62 -11.72
N LEU A 127 -9.85 0.25 -10.73
CA LEU A 127 -8.80 0.62 -9.77
C LEU A 127 -8.88 -0.19 -8.47
N TYR A 128 -10.07 -0.70 -8.12
CA TYR A 128 -10.35 -1.32 -6.83
C TYR A 128 -11.39 -2.45 -6.94
N VAL A 129 -11.49 -3.31 -5.94
CA VAL A 129 -12.55 -4.32 -5.84
C VAL A 129 -13.84 -3.72 -5.29
N ASP A 130 -15.00 -4.20 -5.72
CA ASP A 130 -16.26 -3.68 -5.21
C ASP A 130 -16.45 -4.01 -3.72
N CYS A 131 -16.66 -2.95 -2.92
CA CYS A 131 -17.08 -3.03 -1.53
C CYS A 131 -18.60 -3.06 -1.48
N ILE A 132 -19.16 -4.20 -1.06
CA ILE A 132 -20.60 -4.46 -1.08
C ILE A 132 -21.30 -4.00 0.21
N TYR A 133 -20.54 -3.83 1.29
CA TYR A 133 -21.04 -3.35 2.56
C TYR A 133 -19.91 -2.72 3.38
N HIS A 134 -20.23 -1.66 4.10
CA HIS A 134 -19.34 -1.08 5.08
C HIS A 134 -20.13 -0.51 6.26
N SER A 135 -19.53 -0.51 7.44
CA SER A 135 -20.05 0.22 8.58
C SER A 135 -18.94 0.73 9.48
N LEU A 136 -19.19 1.88 10.11
CA LEU A 136 -18.41 2.37 11.25
C LEU A 136 -19.08 2.02 12.58
N GLU A 137 -20.42 1.98 12.60
CA GLU A 137 -21.24 1.80 13.80
C GLU A 137 -22.32 0.70 13.57
N PRO A 138 -22.55 -0.22 14.51
CA PRO A 138 -21.90 -0.36 15.81
C PRO A 138 -20.50 -0.98 15.74
N ARG A 139 -20.03 -1.34 14.53
CA ARG A 139 -18.74 -2.01 14.31
C ARG A 139 -18.09 -1.51 13.03
N GLN A 140 -16.77 -1.43 13.07
CA GLN A 140 -15.91 -1.18 11.92
C GLN A 140 -15.74 -2.45 11.10
N VAL A 141 -16.50 -2.55 10.01
CA VAL A 141 -16.49 -3.70 9.10
C VAL A 141 -16.62 -3.25 7.65
N MET A 142 -15.91 -3.93 6.75
CA MET A 142 -16.04 -3.80 5.31
C MET A 142 -16.14 -5.19 4.69
N ILE A 143 -16.96 -5.33 3.65
CA ILE A 143 -17.18 -6.60 2.95
C ILE A 143 -16.99 -6.35 1.45
N PHE A 144 -16.11 -7.12 0.84
CA PHE A 144 -15.73 -7.02 -0.56
C PHE A 144 -16.12 -8.29 -1.32
N GLU A 145 -16.25 -8.17 -2.63
CA GLU A 145 -16.21 -9.35 -3.50
C GLU A 145 -14.84 -10.05 -3.42
N ASP A 146 -14.82 -11.36 -3.61
CA ASP A 146 -13.57 -12.14 -3.56
C ASP A 146 -12.85 -12.11 -4.91
N LEU A 147 -11.75 -11.37 -4.97
CA LEU A 147 -10.88 -11.28 -6.15
C LEU A 147 -10.32 -12.63 -6.60
N VAL A 148 -10.19 -13.62 -5.70
CA VAL A 148 -9.74 -14.97 -6.08
C VAL A 148 -10.74 -15.64 -7.01
N GLU A 149 -12.05 -15.48 -6.77
CA GLU A 149 -13.10 -15.99 -7.65
C GLU A 149 -13.10 -15.27 -9.01
N MET A 150 -12.59 -14.03 -9.05
CA MET A 150 -12.42 -13.24 -10.27
C MET A 150 -11.12 -13.57 -11.05
N GLY A 151 -10.31 -14.51 -10.53
CA GLY A 151 -9.09 -15.00 -11.15
C GLY A 151 -7.82 -14.24 -10.77
N TYR A 152 -7.87 -13.36 -9.77
CA TYR A 152 -6.69 -12.67 -9.26
C TYR A 152 -5.98 -13.50 -8.20
N THR A 153 -4.66 -13.29 -8.07
CA THR A 153 -3.80 -13.97 -7.10
C THR A 153 -2.75 -13.00 -6.54
N VAL A 154 -2.29 -13.25 -5.32
CA VAL A 154 -1.12 -12.53 -4.77
C VAL A 154 0.14 -13.22 -5.29
N ILE A 155 1.06 -12.46 -5.87
CA ILE A 155 2.37 -12.99 -6.29
C ILE A 155 3.30 -13.02 -5.05
N ARG A 156 3.85 -14.19 -4.72
CA ARG A 156 4.70 -14.40 -3.53
C ARG A 156 5.98 -15.17 -3.83
N ASP A 157 5.89 -16.08 -4.77
CA ASP A 157 6.87 -17.11 -5.10
C ASP A 157 7.82 -16.70 -6.22
N ARG A 158 7.60 -15.53 -6.81
CA ARG A 158 8.43 -14.98 -7.88
C ARG A 158 8.43 -13.47 -7.87
N GLU A 159 9.41 -12.94 -8.60
CA GLU A 159 9.51 -11.54 -8.94
C GLU A 159 8.44 -11.11 -9.94
N LEU A 160 8.00 -9.85 -9.85
CA LEU A 160 7.22 -9.23 -10.92
C LEU A 160 8.05 -9.12 -12.19
N ASN A 161 7.42 -9.32 -13.35
CA ASN A 161 8.04 -8.98 -14.63
C ASN A 161 7.80 -7.50 -14.99
N LEU A 162 8.50 -6.99 -16.01
CA LEU A 162 8.41 -5.58 -16.39
C LEU A 162 7.02 -5.15 -16.87
N ASP A 163 6.25 -6.04 -17.50
CA ASP A 163 4.91 -5.71 -17.99
C ASP A 163 3.90 -5.59 -16.84
N GLU A 164 4.04 -6.45 -15.82
CA GLU A 164 3.28 -6.34 -14.56
C GLU A 164 3.58 -5.00 -13.86
N VAL A 165 4.86 -4.65 -13.72
CA VAL A 165 5.28 -3.39 -13.07
C VAL A 165 4.80 -2.18 -13.87
N ARG A 166 4.89 -2.21 -15.21
CA ARG A 166 4.33 -1.15 -16.07
C ARG A 166 2.82 -1.00 -15.91
N SER A 167 2.09 -2.11 -15.75
CA SER A 167 0.65 -2.08 -15.51
C SER A 167 0.32 -1.42 -14.17
N VAL A 168 1.06 -1.79 -13.12
CA VAL A 168 0.92 -1.18 -11.78
C VAL A 168 1.17 0.33 -11.84
N TYR A 169 2.25 0.78 -12.48
CA TYR A 169 2.51 2.21 -12.68
C TYR A 169 1.45 2.89 -13.56
N SER A 170 0.87 2.19 -14.53
CA SER A 170 -0.22 2.74 -15.33
C SER A 170 -1.47 2.98 -14.49
N LYS A 171 -1.81 2.06 -13.56
CA LYS A 171 -2.92 2.26 -12.63
C LYS A 171 -2.66 3.41 -11.65
N LEU A 172 -1.44 3.49 -11.10
CA LEU A 172 -1.05 4.62 -10.24
C LEU A 172 -1.13 5.96 -10.98
N ALA A 173 -0.69 6.01 -12.23
CA ALA A 173 -0.76 7.21 -13.05
C ALA A 173 -2.21 7.66 -13.32
N LYS A 174 -3.11 6.71 -13.62
CA LYS A 174 -4.53 6.99 -13.81
C LYS A 174 -5.21 7.46 -12.52
N TRP A 175 -4.88 6.83 -11.40
CA TRP A 175 -5.30 7.25 -10.07
C TRP A 175 -4.88 8.68 -9.77
N HIS A 176 -3.59 9.01 -9.96
CA HIS A 176 -3.07 10.35 -9.72
C HIS A 176 -3.69 11.39 -10.67
N ALA A 177 -3.95 11.02 -11.94
CA ALA A 177 -4.65 11.89 -12.89
C ALA A 177 -6.09 12.21 -12.43
N ALA A 178 -6.85 11.20 -12.00
CA ALA A 178 -8.19 11.40 -11.47
C ALA A 178 -8.15 12.28 -10.20
N SER A 179 -7.17 12.05 -9.32
CA SER A 179 -6.96 12.88 -8.13
C SER A 179 -6.68 14.35 -8.46
N PHE A 180 -5.83 14.64 -9.45
CA PHE A 180 -5.61 16.01 -9.92
C PHE A 180 -6.91 16.69 -10.33
N LYS A 181 -7.74 15.99 -11.12
CA LYS A 181 -9.03 16.53 -11.57
C LYS A 181 -9.98 16.79 -10.41
N VAL A 182 -10.12 15.84 -9.48
CA VAL A 182 -10.98 16.01 -8.29
C VAL A 182 -10.49 17.17 -7.42
N GLN A 183 -9.19 17.34 -7.21
CA GLN A 183 -8.67 18.48 -6.45
C GLN A 183 -8.95 19.82 -7.13
N ASN A 184 -8.89 19.87 -8.46
CA ASN A 184 -9.12 21.09 -9.22
C ASN A 184 -10.61 21.47 -9.31
N GLU A 185 -11.50 20.49 -9.46
CA GLU A 185 -12.93 20.73 -9.73
C GLU A 185 -13.82 20.52 -8.50
N GLN A 186 -13.42 19.64 -7.57
CA GLN A 186 -14.21 19.19 -6.43
C GLN A 186 -13.35 19.04 -5.14
N PRO A 187 -12.60 20.08 -4.70
CA PRO A 187 -11.62 19.97 -3.61
C PRO A 187 -12.21 19.50 -2.27
N THR A 188 -13.51 19.71 -2.04
CA THR A 188 -14.20 19.26 -0.82
C THR A 188 -14.30 17.74 -0.71
N VAL A 189 -14.20 17.00 -1.83
CA VAL A 189 -14.20 15.53 -1.84
C VAL A 189 -12.98 14.98 -1.11
N LEU A 190 -11.83 15.64 -1.26
CA LEU A 190 -10.55 15.16 -0.75
C LEU A 190 -10.05 15.86 0.53
N LYS A 191 -10.80 16.86 1.03
CA LYS A 191 -10.42 17.67 2.19
C LYS A 191 -10.09 16.87 3.46
N GLY A 192 -10.70 15.69 3.64
CA GLY A 192 -10.50 14.84 4.82
C GLY A 192 -9.26 13.94 4.77
N TYR A 193 -8.59 13.83 3.63
CA TYR A 193 -7.49 12.88 3.43
C TYR A 193 -6.14 13.54 3.72
N THR A 194 -5.89 13.79 5.00
CA THR A 194 -4.67 14.46 5.48
C THR A 194 -3.78 13.59 6.36
N THR A 195 -4.21 12.36 6.66
CA THR A 195 -3.52 11.46 7.59
C THR A 195 -2.90 10.30 6.81
N GLY A 196 -1.59 10.36 6.58
CA GLY A 196 -0.82 9.26 6.02
C GLY A 196 -0.02 8.50 7.09
N LEU A 197 0.95 7.69 6.64
CA LEU A 197 1.77 6.82 7.49
C LEU A 197 2.45 7.56 8.66
N PHE A 198 2.97 8.77 8.42
CA PHE A 198 3.75 9.53 9.40
C PHE A 198 2.89 10.34 10.37
N GLU A 199 1.58 10.36 10.13
CA GLU A 199 0.58 11.00 10.98
C GLU A 199 -0.07 9.98 11.90
N MET A 200 0.22 8.69 11.70
CA MET A 200 -0.21 7.66 12.64
C MET A 200 0.41 7.92 14.02
N PRO A 201 -0.39 7.87 15.10
CA PRO A 201 0.11 8.07 16.45
C PRO A 201 1.30 7.16 16.74
N LYS A 202 2.34 7.71 17.38
CA LYS A 202 3.55 6.99 17.80
C LYS A 202 4.37 6.32 16.68
N PHE A 203 4.03 6.48 15.40
CA PHE A 203 4.77 5.84 14.30
C PHE A 203 6.28 6.15 14.34
N LEU A 204 6.65 7.40 14.60
CA LEU A 204 8.06 7.80 14.70
C LEU A 204 8.74 7.35 16.01
N GLU A 205 7.97 6.91 16.99
CA GLU A 205 8.44 6.38 18.27
C GLU A 205 8.66 4.85 18.20
N GLU A 206 8.24 4.22 17.12
CA GLU A 206 8.43 2.79 16.88
C GLU A 206 9.93 2.42 16.88
N VAL A 207 10.25 1.31 17.55
CA VAL A 207 11.64 0.89 17.77
C VAL A 207 12.38 0.64 16.46
N PHE A 208 11.70 0.06 15.46
CA PHE A 208 12.30 -0.20 14.15
C PHE A 208 12.66 1.10 13.41
N ILE A 209 11.88 2.18 13.57
CA ILE A 209 12.18 3.50 13.01
C ILE A 209 13.45 4.08 13.65
N GLY A 210 13.57 3.96 14.97
CA GLY A 210 14.75 4.44 15.72
C GLY A 210 16.04 3.65 15.46
N THR A 211 15.92 2.37 15.08
CA THR A 211 17.07 1.46 14.91
C THR A 211 17.62 1.39 13.48
N GLY A 212 16.84 1.81 12.46
CA GLY A 212 17.26 1.76 11.05
C GLY A 212 18.58 2.49 10.75
N ILE A 213 18.67 3.80 11.05
CA ILE A 213 19.91 4.57 10.81
C ILE A 213 21.11 4.04 11.62
N PRO A 214 21.00 3.75 12.94
CA PRO A 214 22.08 3.11 13.67
C PRO A 214 22.66 1.87 12.96
N PHE A 215 21.81 0.93 12.54
CA PHE A 215 22.28 -0.29 11.87
C PHE A 215 22.82 -0.02 10.48
N PHE A 216 22.24 0.95 9.76
CA PHE A 216 22.77 1.39 8.49
C PHE A 216 24.19 1.98 8.62
N LEU A 217 24.46 2.77 9.65
CA LEU A 217 25.81 3.29 9.91
C LEU A 217 26.83 2.19 10.22
N GLU A 218 26.41 1.12 10.91
CA GLU A 218 27.26 -0.05 11.12
C GLU A 218 27.59 -0.76 9.81
N LEU A 219 26.61 -0.89 8.90
CA LEU A 219 26.86 -1.38 7.54
C LEU A 219 27.89 -0.52 6.81
N LEU A 220 27.68 0.80 6.77
CA LEU A 220 28.60 1.71 6.08
C LEU A 220 30.02 1.65 6.65
N ASP A 221 30.18 1.39 7.95
CA ASP A 221 31.49 1.25 8.58
C ASP A 221 32.22 -0.02 8.13
N LYS A 222 31.49 -1.14 8.05
CA LYS A 222 32.04 -2.46 7.71
C LYS A 222 32.36 -2.61 6.23
N GLU A 223 31.55 -2.02 5.35
CA GLU A 223 31.72 -2.12 3.89
C GLU A 223 32.67 -1.04 3.35
N PRO A 224 33.90 -1.39 2.90
CA PRO A 224 34.91 -0.40 2.55
C PRO A 224 34.48 0.59 1.44
N GLU A 225 33.72 0.12 0.46
CA GLU A 225 33.24 0.94 -0.68
C GLU A 225 32.16 1.94 -0.27
N LEU A 226 31.43 1.65 0.81
CA LEU A 226 30.32 2.45 1.32
C LEU A 226 30.75 3.44 2.40
N ARG A 227 31.90 3.20 3.04
CA ARG A 227 32.41 3.99 4.18
C ARG A 227 32.46 5.49 3.92
N LYS A 228 32.68 5.92 2.68
CA LYS A 228 32.67 7.35 2.29
C LYS A 228 31.34 8.07 2.55
N TYR A 229 30.22 7.35 2.60
CA TYR A 229 28.89 7.95 2.87
C TYR A 229 28.58 8.08 4.36
N LYS A 230 29.31 7.34 5.22
CA LYS A 230 29.07 7.31 6.67
C LYS A 230 29.05 8.71 7.31
N PRO A 231 30.01 9.62 7.04
CA PRO A 231 30.01 10.95 7.67
C PRO A 231 28.75 11.76 7.37
N TYR A 232 28.17 11.61 6.17
CA TYR A 232 26.94 12.31 5.80
C TYR A 232 25.76 11.79 6.63
N PHE A 233 25.57 10.47 6.69
CA PHE A 233 24.47 9.87 7.47
C PHE A 233 24.63 10.14 8.98
N GLU A 234 25.85 10.15 9.51
CA GLU A 234 26.13 10.57 10.89
C GLU A 234 25.68 12.01 11.15
N SER A 235 25.95 12.92 10.21
CA SER A 235 25.60 14.34 10.35
C SER A 235 24.09 14.60 10.41
N ILE A 236 23.27 13.74 9.81
CA ILE A 236 21.80 13.89 9.77
C ILE A 236 21.06 12.95 10.72
N LYS A 237 21.74 11.97 11.33
CA LYS A 237 21.12 10.93 12.19
C LYS A 237 20.22 11.52 13.27
N GLY A 238 20.65 12.61 13.90
CA GLY A 238 19.96 13.20 15.05
C GLY A 238 18.66 13.93 14.71
N ASP A 239 18.46 14.34 13.46
CA ASP A 239 17.36 15.24 13.12
C ASP A 239 16.62 14.92 11.81
N PHE A 240 17.08 14.00 10.95
CA PHE A 240 16.44 13.77 9.64
C PHE A 240 14.97 13.31 9.75
N LEU A 241 14.60 12.47 10.74
CA LEU A 241 13.20 12.08 10.98
C LEU A 241 12.35 13.29 11.37
N GLN A 242 12.90 14.20 12.18
CA GLN A 242 12.22 15.43 12.57
C GLN A 242 12.11 16.41 11.41
N ARG A 243 13.13 16.48 10.54
CA ARG A 243 13.08 17.24 9.28
C ARG A 243 11.99 16.71 8.36
N LEU A 244 11.95 15.39 8.13
CA LEU A 244 10.91 14.73 7.34
C LEU A 244 9.51 15.01 7.90
N LYS A 245 9.32 14.80 9.21
CA LYS A 245 8.06 15.10 9.91
C LYS A 245 7.65 16.57 9.73
N LYS A 246 8.61 17.50 9.89
CA LYS A 246 8.39 18.94 9.77
C LYS A 246 8.01 19.32 8.34
N GLU A 247 8.75 18.84 7.35
CA GLU A 247 8.47 19.05 5.93
C GLU A 247 7.03 18.62 5.61
N TRP A 248 6.65 17.41 6.00
CA TRP A 248 5.33 16.86 5.71
C TRP A 248 4.21 17.58 6.47
N THR A 249 4.46 17.94 7.73
CA THR A 249 3.52 18.75 8.52
C THR A 249 3.30 20.12 7.88
N GLN A 250 4.36 20.79 7.41
CA GLN A 250 4.27 22.07 6.73
C GLN A 250 3.50 21.97 5.41
N MET A 251 3.77 20.92 4.63
CA MET A 251 3.05 20.64 3.37
C MET A 251 1.53 20.55 3.60
N ARG A 252 1.10 19.98 4.73
CA ARG A 252 -0.32 19.86 5.09
C ARG A 252 -0.93 21.12 5.69
N GLN A 253 -0.24 21.76 6.63
CA GLN A 253 -0.80 22.91 7.39
C GLN A 253 -0.85 24.18 6.55
N ASN A 254 0.01 24.28 5.54
CA ASN A 254 0.04 25.41 4.63
C ASN A 254 0.00 24.91 3.18
N PRO A 255 -1.14 24.31 2.75
CA PRO A 255 -1.25 23.74 1.43
C PRO A 255 -1.20 24.89 0.42
N LYS A 256 -0.12 24.92 -0.37
CA LYS A 256 0.01 25.85 -1.50
C LYS A 256 -0.56 25.15 -2.74
N PRO A 257 -1.15 25.90 -3.69
CA PRO A 257 -1.42 25.36 -5.02
C PRO A 257 -0.12 24.78 -5.58
N ASP A 258 -0.10 23.47 -5.79
CA ASP A 258 1.08 22.72 -6.22
C ASP A 258 0.64 21.65 -7.22
N GLN A 259 1.16 21.74 -8.44
CA GLN A 259 0.83 20.85 -9.55
C GLN A 259 1.39 19.43 -9.40
N TYR A 260 2.02 19.10 -8.27
CA TYR A 260 2.54 17.77 -7.99
C TYR A 260 1.83 17.08 -6.81
N TYR A 261 0.81 17.71 -6.21
CA TYR A 261 0.08 17.13 -5.09
C TYR A 261 -1.13 16.36 -5.58
N VAL A 262 -1.25 15.14 -5.06
CA VAL A 262 -2.30 14.18 -5.37
C VAL A 262 -2.68 13.44 -4.10
N LEU A 263 -3.86 12.83 -4.12
CA LEU A 263 -4.20 11.78 -3.18
C LEU A 263 -3.31 10.59 -3.49
N CYS A 264 -2.24 10.42 -2.72
CA CYS A 264 -1.38 9.26 -2.80
C CYS A 264 -2.08 8.06 -2.16
N HIS A 265 -1.77 6.86 -2.65
CA HIS A 265 -2.12 5.61 -2.03
C HIS A 265 -1.51 5.51 -0.61
N GLY A 266 -0.25 5.92 -0.47
CA GLY A 266 0.49 5.96 0.79
C GLY A 266 1.18 4.65 1.15
N ASP A 267 0.61 3.50 0.77
CA ASP A 267 1.18 2.16 1.02
C ASP A 267 1.38 1.33 -0.27
N PHE A 268 2.04 1.93 -1.26
CA PHE A 268 2.10 1.38 -2.63
C PHE A 268 3.18 0.30 -2.80
N HIS A 269 2.94 -0.91 -2.26
CA HIS A 269 3.86 -2.05 -2.29
C HIS A 269 3.24 -3.33 -2.84
N LEU A 270 4.07 -4.33 -3.20
CA LEU A 270 3.64 -5.57 -3.87
C LEU A 270 2.49 -6.32 -3.15
N ARG A 271 2.53 -6.40 -1.81
CA ARG A 271 1.53 -7.13 -1.01
C ARG A 271 0.14 -6.46 -0.96
N ASN A 272 0.03 -5.20 -1.40
CA ASN A 272 -1.24 -4.47 -1.52
C ASN A 272 -1.76 -4.53 -2.96
N MET A 273 -1.38 -5.58 -3.69
CA MET A 273 -1.76 -5.78 -5.09
C MET A 273 -2.07 -7.26 -5.35
N MET A 274 -3.05 -7.51 -6.20
CA MET A 274 -3.30 -8.84 -6.76
C MET A 274 -3.24 -8.81 -8.28
N PHE A 275 -2.78 -9.89 -8.90
CA PHE A 275 -2.53 -9.97 -10.33
C PHE A 275 -3.39 -11.05 -10.95
N LYS A 276 -3.92 -10.76 -12.13
CA LYS A 276 -4.72 -11.67 -12.93
C LYS A 276 -3.93 -12.07 -14.16
N HIS A 277 -3.87 -13.38 -14.37
CA HIS A 277 -3.26 -13.99 -15.54
C HIS A 277 -4.28 -14.89 -16.20
N ASN A 278 -4.18 -14.98 -17.52
CA ASN A 278 -4.98 -15.89 -18.29
C ASN A 278 -4.67 -17.34 -17.87
N LYS A 279 -5.69 -18.08 -17.41
CA LYS A 279 -5.50 -19.43 -16.86
C LYS A 279 -4.94 -20.44 -17.86
N GLN A 280 -5.16 -20.24 -19.16
CA GLN A 280 -4.69 -21.17 -20.20
C GLN A 280 -3.30 -20.81 -20.73
N THR A 281 -3.01 -19.52 -20.89
CA THR A 281 -1.77 -19.06 -21.55
C THR A 281 -0.73 -18.51 -20.58
N GLY A 282 -1.10 -18.19 -19.35
CA GLY A 282 -0.24 -17.53 -18.36
C GLY A 282 0.04 -16.05 -18.65
N VAL A 283 -0.53 -15.49 -19.72
CA VAL A 283 -0.33 -14.09 -20.10
C VAL A 283 -0.97 -13.17 -19.04
N PHE A 284 -0.24 -12.14 -18.64
CA PHE A 284 -0.72 -11.11 -17.71
C PHE A 284 -1.93 -10.36 -18.30
N GLU A 285 -3.00 -10.22 -17.52
CA GLU A 285 -4.25 -9.57 -17.92
C GLU A 285 -4.49 -8.26 -17.17
N ASP A 286 -4.36 -8.25 -15.84
CA ASP A 286 -4.63 -7.05 -15.02
C ASP A 286 -3.99 -7.13 -13.62
N CYS A 287 -3.88 -5.99 -12.93
CA CYS A 287 -3.51 -5.92 -11.51
C CYS A 287 -4.55 -5.11 -10.71
N MET A 288 -4.97 -5.57 -9.54
CA MET A 288 -5.90 -4.86 -8.65
C MET A 288 -5.13 -4.21 -7.50
N LEU A 289 -5.45 -2.96 -7.17
CA LEU A 289 -4.92 -2.27 -6.00
C LEU A 289 -5.80 -2.56 -4.78
N LEU A 290 -5.18 -2.68 -3.61
CA LEU A 290 -5.83 -3.00 -2.34
C LEU A 290 -5.36 -2.07 -1.24
N ASP A 291 -6.12 -2.04 -0.14
CA ASP A 291 -5.72 -1.44 1.14
C ASP A 291 -5.46 0.08 1.09
N PHE A 292 -6.54 0.84 1.02
CA PHE A 292 -6.52 2.30 0.86
C PHE A 292 -6.56 3.06 2.20
N GLN A 293 -5.99 2.47 3.25
CA GLN A 293 -6.18 2.88 4.63
C GLN A 293 -5.36 4.11 5.05
N ILE A 294 -4.25 4.41 4.35
CA ILE A 294 -3.38 5.56 4.62
C ILE A 294 -3.30 6.56 3.46
N CYS A 295 -4.35 6.62 2.63
CA CYS A 295 -4.42 7.56 1.53
C CYS A 295 -4.44 9.01 2.04
N SER A 296 -3.54 9.85 1.49
CA SER A 296 -3.38 11.24 1.93
C SER A 296 -2.96 12.15 0.79
N ILE A 297 -3.39 13.42 0.86
CA ILE A 297 -2.91 14.46 -0.06
C ILE A 297 -1.44 14.74 0.22
N SER A 298 -0.59 14.37 -0.73
CA SER A 298 0.86 14.40 -0.65
C SER A 298 1.47 14.65 -2.04
N PRO A 299 2.75 15.03 -2.15
CA PRO A 299 3.44 15.00 -3.42
C PRO A 299 3.35 13.60 -4.06
N LEU A 300 3.03 13.52 -5.36
CA LEU A 300 2.91 12.24 -6.08
C LEU A 300 4.18 11.38 -6.03
N THR A 301 5.32 12.01 -5.72
CA THR A 301 6.60 11.35 -5.50
C THR A 301 6.62 10.47 -4.26
N ILE A 302 5.71 10.63 -3.31
CA ILE A 302 5.64 9.74 -2.14
C ILE A 302 5.36 8.31 -2.59
N ASP A 303 4.32 8.07 -3.40
CA ASP A 303 4.05 6.73 -3.91
C ASP A 303 5.18 6.22 -4.82
N LEU A 304 5.77 7.08 -5.66
CA LEU A 304 6.86 6.68 -6.57
C LEU A 304 8.15 6.30 -5.83
N ILE A 305 8.52 7.06 -4.80
CA ILE A 305 9.71 6.79 -4.00
C ILE A 305 9.47 5.52 -3.19
N TYR A 306 8.29 5.36 -2.59
CA TYR A 306 7.93 4.14 -1.87
C TYR A 306 7.98 2.92 -2.78
N SER A 307 7.40 3.01 -3.97
CA SER A 307 7.35 1.90 -4.93
C SER A 307 8.72 1.50 -5.47
N ILE A 308 9.68 2.43 -5.56
CA ILE A 308 11.08 2.06 -5.88
C ILE A 308 11.58 1.03 -4.87
N TYR A 309 11.38 1.21 -3.57
CA TYR A 309 11.97 0.35 -2.54
C TYR A 309 11.08 -0.83 -2.12
N MET A 310 9.76 -0.68 -2.24
CA MET A 310 8.76 -1.60 -1.69
C MET A 310 8.01 -2.42 -2.75
N LEU A 311 8.14 -2.05 -4.04
CA LEU A 311 7.48 -2.74 -5.15
C LEU A 311 8.49 -3.27 -6.18
N MET A 312 9.42 -2.43 -6.64
CA MET A 312 10.37 -2.85 -7.68
C MET A 312 11.31 -3.91 -7.16
N GLU A 313 11.62 -4.91 -7.98
CA GLU A 313 12.64 -5.93 -7.69
C GLU A 313 14.06 -5.39 -7.88
N PRO A 314 15.11 -6.04 -7.33
CA PRO A 314 16.48 -5.51 -7.35
C PRO A 314 16.96 -5.13 -8.75
N GLN A 315 16.82 -6.03 -9.74
CA GLN A 315 17.22 -5.72 -11.12
C GLN A 315 16.44 -4.54 -11.70
N GLN A 316 15.15 -4.42 -11.36
CA GLN A 316 14.31 -3.32 -11.82
C GLN A 316 14.74 -2.00 -11.17
N ARG A 317 15.05 -2.00 -9.87
CA ARG A 317 15.63 -0.85 -9.16
C ARG A 317 16.99 -0.47 -9.74
N TRP A 318 17.80 -1.43 -10.16
CA TRP A 318 19.13 -1.17 -10.70
C TRP A 318 19.09 -0.58 -12.10
N ASP A 319 18.34 -1.20 -13.00
CA ASP A 319 18.50 -0.92 -14.42
C ASP A 319 17.29 -0.27 -15.07
N HIS A 320 16.11 -0.37 -14.46
CA HIS A 320 14.84 0.02 -15.10
C HIS A 320 14.06 1.09 -14.35
N TRP A 321 14.53 1.53 -13.18
CA TRP A 321 13.77 2.45 -12.33
C TRP A 321 13.40 3.75 -13.06
N GLU A 322 14.33 4.33 -13.81
CA GLU A 322 14.12 5.57 -14.55
C GLU A 322 13.09 5.39 -15.67
N ASP A 323 13.22 4.30 -16.45
CA ASP A 323 12.29 3.97 -17.53
C ASP A 323 10.87 3.70 -17.00
N LEU A 324 10.76 3.06 -15.84
CA LEU A 324 9.48 2.82 -15.17
C LEU A 324 8.82 4.12 -14.69
N LEU A 325 9.59 5.06 -14.14
CA LEU A 325 9.08 6.38 -13.76
C LEU A 325 8.70 7.23 -14.98
N LYS A 326 9.46 7.15 -16.07
CA LYS A 326 9.12 7.78 -17.35
C LYS A 326 7.84 7.20 -17.95
N HIS A 327 7.67 5.88 -17.87
CA HIS A 327 6.44 5.20 -18.26
C HIS A 327 5.24 5.70 -17.45
N TYR A 328 5.37 5.73 -16.11
CA TYR A 328 4.36 6.32 -15.22
C TYR A 328 4.00 7.76 -15.65
N PHE A 329 5.00 8.60 -15.87
CA PHE A 329 4.78 10.02 -16.19
C PHE A 329 4.09 10.21 -17.55
N SER A 330 4.48 9.42 -18.56
CA SER A 330 3.83 9.39 -19.86
C SER A 330 2.34 9.03 -19.74
N VAL A 331 2.00 7.99 -18.96
CA VAL A 331 0.60 7.60 -18.71
C VAL A 331 -0.15 8.69 -17.94
N LEU A 332 0.48 9.34 -16.97
CA LEU A 332 -0.12 10.42 -16.17
C LEU A 332 -0.54 11.59 -17.08
N VAL A 333 0.41 12.11 -17.87
CA VAL A 333 0.16 13.23 -18.78
C VAL A 333 -0.87 12.86 -19.85
N GLY A 334 -0.79 11.65 -20.40
CA GLY A 334 -1.76 11.13 -21.36
C GLY A 334 -3.17 11.06 -20.77
N THR A 335 -3.30 10.59 -19.53
CA THR A 335 -4.58 10.47 -18.84
C THR A 335 -5.15 11.83 -18.48
N LEU A 336 -4.35 12.76 -17.95
CA LEU A 336 -4.75 14.14 -17.65
C LEU A 336 -5.37 14.85 -18.86
N LYS A 337 -4.77 14.67 -20.05
CA LYS A 337 -5.31 15.19 -21.31
C LYS A 337 -6.67 14.57 -21.65
N LYS A 338 -6.78 13.24 -21.56
CA LYS A 338 -8.03 12.51 -21.88
C LYS A 338 -9.19 12.89 -20.97
N ILE A 339 -8.95 13.05 -19.67
CA ILE A 339 -9.99 13.41 -18.68
C ILE A 339 -10.31 14.91 -18.67
N GLY A 340 -9.72 15.69 -19.57
CA GLY A 340 -9.96 17.13 -19.70
C GLY A 340 -9.57 17.91 -18.44
N TYR A 341 -8.40 17.60 -17.86
CA TYR A 341 -7.85 18.36 -16.73
C TYR A 341 -7.56 19.82 -17.13
N LYS A 342 -7.94 20.77 -16.27
CA LYS A 342 -7.86 22.22 -16.55
C LYS A 342 -6.80 22.98 -15.73
N GLY A 343 -6.09 22.28 -14.84
CA GLY A 343 -5.00 22.87 -14.07
C GLY A 343 -3.68 22.90 -14.83
N GLU A 344 -2.62 23.35 -14.15
CA GLU A 344 -1.26 23.34 -14.70
C GLU A 344 -0.77 21.90 -14.87
N MET A 345 -0.25 21.59 -16.07
CA MET A 345 0.22 20.24 -16.39
C MET A 345 1.61 20.00 -15.80
N PRO A 346 1.84 18.87 -15.10
CA PRO A 346 3.16 18.56 -14.58
C PRO A 346 4.16 18.34 -15.72
N THR A 347 5.43 18.61 -15.46
CA THR A 347 6.54 18.42 -16.41
C THR A 347 7.49 17.33 -15.91
N GLU A 348 8.24 16.72 -16.83
CA GLU A 348 9.22 15.69 -16.48
C GLU A 348 10.32 16.27 -15.60
N ASP A 349 10.87 17.43 -15.96
CA ASP A 349 11.87 18.14 -15.14
C ASP A 349 11.34 18.46 -13.74
N GLY A 350 10.08 18.87 -13.63
CA GLY A 350 9.47 19.15 -12.34
C GLY A 350 9.28 17.88 -11.50
N LEU A 351 8.90 16.76 -12.11
CA LEU A 351 8.86 15.46 -11.43
C LEU A 351 10.24 15.09 -10.86
N TRP A 352 11.30 15.18 -11.67
CA TRP A 352 12.66 14.88 -11.24
C TRP A 352 13.15 15.80 -10.11
N GLN A 353 12.84 17.09 -10.19
CA GLN A 353 13.12 18.04 -9.10
C GLN A 353 12.39 17.65 -7.81
N ARG A 354 11.13 17.21 -7.87
CA ARG A 354 10.37 16.77 -6.69
C ARG A 354 10.92 15.49 -6.08
N LEU A 355 11.33 14.53 -6.92
CA LEU A 355 12.00 13.31 -6.45
C LEU A 355 13.28 13.64 -5.67
N HIS A 356 14.06 14.60 -6.16
CA HIS A 356 15.27 15.08 -5.48
C HIS A 356 14.96 15.79 -4.15
N GLN A 357 13.93 16.63 -4.11
CA GLN A 357 13.52 17.35 -2.89
C GLN A 357 13.16 16.41 -1.74
N GLN A 358 12.64 15.21 -2.02
CA GLN A 358 12.26 14.21 -1.02
C GLN A 358 13.43 13.31 -0.58
N LYS A 359 14.67 13.83 -0.57
CA LYS A 359 15.88 13.07 -0.22
C LYS A 359 15.81 12.35 1.12
N TYR A 360 15.22 12.95 2.15
CA TYR A 360 15.13 12.34 3.47
C TYR A 360 14.18 11.12 3.47
N TYR A 361 13.20 11.10 2.57
CA TYR A 361 12.33 9.96 2.41
C TYR A 361 13.05 8.78 1.74
N HIS A 362 13.87 9.04 0.71
CA HIS A 362 14.76 8.02 0.16
C HIS A 362 15.69 7.44 1.23
N PHE A 363 16.32 8.29 2.05
CA PHE A 363 17.22 7.84 3.11
C PHE A 363 16.51 7.00 4.17
N LEU A 364 15.29 7.37 4.56
CA LEU A 364 14.49 6.56 5.46
C LEU A 364 14.20 5.19 4.88
N LEU A 365 13.72 5.12 3.63
CA LEU A 365 13.36 3.84 3.02
C LEU A 365 14.57 2.94 2.82
N ILE A 366 15.69 3.49 2.35
CA ILE A 366 16.95 2.75 2.18
C ILE A 366 17.45 2.22 3.51
N SER A 367 17.53 3.06 4.55
CA SER A 367 18.17 2.68 5.81
C SER A 367 17.29 1.83 6.74
N THR A 368 15.96 1.96 6.62
CA THR A 368 15.02 1.37 7.60
C THR A 368 14.11 0.31 6.99
N PHE A 369 13.54 0.54 5.80
CA PHE A 369 12.52 -0.36 5.24
C PHE A 369 13.09 -1.41 4.30
N LEU A 370 13.96 -1.00 3.38
CA LEU A 370 14.60 -1.88 2.41
C LEU A 370 15.31 -3.10 3.03
N PRO A 371 16.07 -3.01 4.14
CA PRO A 371 16.67 -4.20 4.76
C PRO A 371 15.61 -5.19 5.25
N LEU A 372 14.48 -4.71 5.77
CA LEU A 372 13.38 -5.57 6.20
C LEU A 372 12.74 -6.27 5.00
N MET A 373 12.57 -5.57 3.87
CA MET A 373 12.05 -6.15 2.64
C MET A 373 12.96 -7.26 2.10
N TRP A 374 14.28 -7.11 2.22
CA TRP A 374 15.23 -8.17 1.90
C TRP A 374 15.07 -9.38 2.82
N ALA A 375 14.85 -9.18 4.12
CA ALA A 375 14.61 -10.29 5.05
C ALA A 375 13.30 -11.02 4.79
N LEU A 376 12.23 -10.30 4.42
CA LEU A 376 10.97 -10.91 3.99
C LEU A 376 11.15 -11.74 2.71
N ARG A 377 12.09 -11.36 1.84
CA ARG A 377 12.37 -12.01 0.56
C ARG A 377 13.29 -13.22 0.70
N GLU A 378 14.43 -13.08 1.35
CA GLU A 378 15.48 -14.11 1.40
C GLU A 378 15.20 -15.17 2.46
N ASP A 379 14.72 -14.75 3.63
CA ASP A 379 14.60 -15.64 4.79
C ASP A 379 13.15 -16.02 5.10
N GLY A 380 12.17 -15.44 4.39
CA GLY A 380 10.74 -15.64 4.65
C GLY A 380 10.32 -15.25 6.07
N THR A 381 11.08 -14.34 6.70
CA THR A 381 10.88 -13.96 8.10
C THR A 381 9.52 -13.26 8.25
N ASP A 382 8.84 -13.48 9.37
CA ASP A 382 7.60 -12.79 9.70
C ASP A 382 7.86 -11.29 9.98
N PHE A 383 7.06 -10.41 9.38
CA PHE A 383 7.24 -8.96 9.56
C PHE A 383 7.06 -8.53 11.01
N GLY A 384 6.10 -9.11 11.74
CA GLY A 384 5.86 -8.79 13.16
C GLY A 384 7.03 -9.16 14.05
N ASP A 385 7.69 -10.29 13.78
CA ASP A 385 8.91 -10.72 14.46
C ASP A 385 10.09 -9.77 14.20
N LEU A 386 10.24 -9.27 12.96
CA LEU A 386 11.21 -8.21 12.66
C LEU A 386 10.93 -6.94 13.47
N LEU A 387 9.67 -6.51 13.61
CA LEU A 387 9.34 -5.30 14.35
C LEU A 387 9.71 -5.38 15.85
N GLN A 388 9.75 -6.58 16.43
CA GLN A 388 9.95 -6.77 17.87
C GLN A 388 11.34 -7.28 18.25
N ASN A 389 12.13 -7.79 17.30
CA ASN A 389 13.45 -8.37 17.57
C ASN A 389 14.61 -7.54 17.01
N ASP A 390 15.32 -6.82 17.90
CA ASP A 390 16.46 -5.97 17.58
C ASP A 390 17.59 -6.71 16.85
N GLU A 391 17.93 -7.92 17.29
CA GLU A 391 19.02 -8.70 16.69
C GLU A 391 18.68 -9.11 15.27
N LYS A 392 17.44 -9.57 15.03
CA LYS A 392 16.97 -9.90 13.68
C LYS A 392 16.98 -8.67 12.78
N ARG A 393 16.48 -7.51 13.24
CA ARG A 393 16.54 -6.26 12.47
C ARG A 393 17.97 -5.85 12.13
N ARG A 394 18.88 -6.00 13.09
CA ARG A 394 20.29 -5.71 12.85
C ARG A 394 20.86 -6.63 11.77
N ASN A 395 20.56 -7.92 11.81
CA ASN A 395 21.02 -8.89 10.81
C ASN A 395 20.50 -8.59 9.40
N CYS A 396 19.28 -8.03 9.28
CA CYS A 396 18.73 -7.59 7.99
C CYS A 396 19.64 -6.59 7.25
N SER A 397 20.37 -5.75 8.01
CA SER A 397 21.28 -4.75 7.43
C SER A 397 22.55 -5.35 6.81
N PHE A 398 22.78 -6.66 6.98
CA PHE A 398 23.96 -7.37 6.47
C PHE A 398 23.61 -8.50 5.48
N LEU A 399 22.35 -8.58 5.05
CA LEU A 399 21.93 -9.53 4.01
C LEU A 399 22.65 -9.24 2.70
N GLN A 400 23.14 -10.27 2.01
CA GLN A 400 23.98 -10.09 0.82
C GLN A 400 23.25 -9.32 -0.28
N GLY A 401 21.97 -9.61 -0.51
CA GLY A 401 21.16 -8.89 -1.47
C GLY A 401 21.01 -7.40 -1.12
N TYR A 402 20.78 -7.09 0.16
CA TYR A 402 20.68 -5.71 0.64
C TYR A 402 22.02 -4.96 0.49
N VAL A 403 23.15 -5.56 0.89
CA VAL A 403 24.48 -4.94 0.74
C VAL A 403 24.78 -4.62 -0.73
N LYS A 404 24.43 -5.54 -1.64
CA LYS A 404 24.55 -5.32 -3.08
C LYS A 404 23.69 -4.16 -3.56
N ASP A 405 22.44 -4.07 -3.09
CA ASP A 405 21.54 -2.96 -3.36
C ASP A 405 22.17 -1.61 -2.97
N ILE A 406 22.68 -1.50 -1.74
CA ILE A 406 23.26 -0.25 -1.24
C ILE A 406 24.50 0.16 -2.03
N THR A 407 25.31 -0.81 -2.47
CA THR A 407 26.50 -0.61 -3.30
C THR A 407 26.16 -0.03 -4.67
N ILE A 408 24.95 -0.24 -5.18
CA ILE A 408 24.47 0.34 -6.44
C ILE A 408 23.73 1.67 -6.18
N LEU A 409 22.89 1.71 -5.15
CA LEU A 409 21.98 2.82 -4.90
C LEU A 409 22.69 4.07 -4.37
N LEU A 410 23.65 3.96 -3.44
CA LEU A 410 24.31 5.14 -2.89
C LEU A 410 25.16 5.89 -3.92
N PRO A 411 26.00 5.22 -4.76
CA PRO A 411 26.68 5.91 -5.86
C PRO A 411 25.74 6.60 -6.85
N ARG A 412 24.58 6.02 -7.14
CA ARG A 412 23.56 6.68 -7.96
C ARG A 412 23.04 7.95 -7.31
N LEU A 413 22.64 7.88 -6.04
CA LEU A 413 22.16 9.05 -5.30
C LEU A 413 23.23 10.15 -5.21
N ASP A 414 24.51 9.77 -5.12
CA ASP A 414 25.65 10.69 -5.17
C ASP A 414 25.79 11.40 -6.51
N GLN A 415 25.72 10.66 -7.62
CA GLN A 415 25.71 11.23 -8.97
C GLN A 415 24.53 12.18 -9.18
N LEU A 416 23.36 11.85 -8.63
CA LEU A 416 22.16 12.69 -8.65
C LEU A 416 22.23 13.87 -7.64
N GLY A 417 23.30 13.98 -6.85
CA GLY A 417 23.55 15.11 -5.96
C GLY A 417 22.78 15.09 -4.63
N TYR A 418 22.31 13.93 -4.16
CA TYR A 418 21.57 13.82 -2.90
C TYR A 418 22.43 14.07 -1.65
N PHE A 419 23.76 13.94 -1.77
CA PHE A 419 24.72 14.16 -0.67
C PHE A 419 25.31 15.58 -0.64
N LYS A 420 24.92 16.46 -1.57
CA LYS A 420 25.35 17.85 -1.55
C LYS A 420 24.65 18.58 -0.39
N GLN A 421 25.42 19.31 0.41
CA GLN A 421 24.84 20.22 1.41
C GLN A 421 24.07 21.32 0.67
N THR A 422 22.77 21.38 0.91
CA THR A 422 21.84 22.41 0.43
C THR A 422 21.75 23.55 1.43
#